data_AF-A0AAN6QE88-F1
#
_entry.id   AF-A0AAN6QE88-F1
#
_cell.length_a   1.000
_cell.length_b   1.000
_cell.length_c   1.000
_cell.angle_alpha   90.00
_cell.angle_beta   90.00
_cell.angle_gamma   90.00
#
_symmetry.space_group_name_H-M   'P 1'
#
loop_
_entity.id
_entity.type
_entity.pdbx_description
1 polymer ?
#
loop_
_entity_poly.entity_id
_entity_poly.type
_entity_poly.pdbx_seq_one_letter_code
_entity_poly.pdbx_strand_id
1 'polypeptide(L)'
;MVMQSGFSSLDEKVAMLDDVVSGVWSVAGEPAGRYERVARECGEWVARAEGVLLRQKKRLQQQQQTSPTNDLDQDEAAAAAAAELELIPPLPPAWHEEAAHLARRLDDWRRKLRELGQLPSSSSTTGTPDKADGDGNGGTRPEQPSLARILAGCRALVHGMLAELDTMEQIQRDVAATEMLWVRDMNRHGLGGTDEGAARAGAIWRAL
;
A
#
# COMPACT_ATOMS: atom_id res chain seq x y z
N MET A 1 47.88 10.86 16.16
CA MET A 1 46.81 10.49 15.22
C MET A 1 45.59 10.14 16.06
N VAL A 2 44.77 11.13 16.39
CA VAL A 2 43.57 10.94 17.22
C VAL A 2 42.49 10.40 16.32
N MET A 3 42.07 9.16 16.56
CA MET A 3 40.86 8.61 15.96
C MET A 3 39.68 9.42 16.48
N GLN A 4 39.15 10.32 15.65
CA GLN A 4 37.81 10.87 15.85
C GLN A 4 36.84 9.70 15.67
N SER A 5 36.44 9.12 16.81
CA SER A 5 35.36 8.14 16.85
C SER A 5 34.10 8.80 16.30
N GLY A 6 33.55 8.22 15.22
CA GLY A 6 32.39 8.70 14.47
C GLY A 6 31.08 8.61 15.24
N PHE A 7 30.98 9.32 16.36
CA PHE A 7 29.70 9.63 16.98
C PHE A 7 29.15 10.85 16.24
N SER A 8 28.04 10.70 15.52
CA SER A 8 27.30 11.84 14.95
C SER A 8 27.10 12.87 16.07
N SER A 9 27.45 14.13 15.78
CA SER A 9 27.41 15.21 16.76
C SER A 9 26.00 15.33 17.35
N LEU A 10 25.88 15.76 18.60
CA LEU A 10 24.56 16.02 19.20
C LEU A 10 23.74 16.98 18.33
N ASP A 11 24.40 17.96 17.72
CA ASP A 11 23.79 18.92 16.81
C ASP A 11 23.18 18.23 15.56
N GLU A 12 23.91 17.28 14.97
CA GLU A 12 23.43 16.46 13.86
C GLU A 12 22.22 15.60 14.27
N LYS A 13 22.23 15.07 15.49
CA LYS A 13 21.12 14.28 16.04
C LYS A 13 19.88 15.14 16.32
N VAL A 14 20.07 16.36 16.81
CA VAL A 14 18.98 17.32 17.03
C VAL A 14 18.39 17.75 15.69
N ALA A 15 19.22 18.07 14.70
CA ALA A 15 18.76 18.38 13.35
C ALA A 15 18.02 17.19 12.69
N MET A 16 18.51 15.96 12.89
CA MET A 16 17.84 14.75 12.41
C MET A 16 16.50 14.52 13.09
N LEU A 17 16.41 14.74 14.40
CA LEU A 17 15.17 14.64 15.16
C LEU A 17 14.14 15.66 14.65
N ASP A 18 14.56 16.90 14.44
CA ASP A 18 13.70 17.97 13.91
C ASP A 18 13.15 17.62 12.52
N ASP A 19 14.01 17.19 11.58
CA ASP A 19 13.58 16.77 10.24
C ASP A 19 12.59 15.59 10.27
N VAL A 20 12.80 14.62 11.16
CA VAL A 20 11.89 13.49 11.31
C VAL A 20 10.56 13.92 11.91
N VAL A 21 10.57 14.67 13.02
CA VAL A 21 9.35 15.05 13.73
C VAL A 21 8.51 16.00 12.87
N SER A 22 9.13 17.03 12.31
CA SER A 22 8.48 17.99 11.40
C SER A 22 7.99 17.30 10.13
N GLY A 23 8.82 16.42 9.55
CA GLY A 23 8.49 15.67 8.36
C GLY A 23 7.30 14.72 8.54
N VAL A 24 7.34 13.88 9.57
CA VAL A 24 6.26 12.94 9.89
C VAL A 24 4.98 13.72 10.21
N TRP A 25 5.07 14.84 10.93
CA TRP A 25 3.91 15.69 11.20
C TRP A 25 3.34 16.33 9.94
N SER A 26 4.16 16.77 8.99
CA SER A 26 3.70 17.29 7.70
C SER A 26 2.98 16.24 6.85
N VAL A 27 3.34 14.96 6.98
CA VAL A 27 2.71 13.87 6.22
C VAL A 27 1.45 13.33 6.90
N ALA A 28 1.42 13.27 8.23
CA ALA A 28 0.36 12.62 9.00
C ALA A 28 -0.56 13.58 9.77
N GLY A 29 -0.11 14.81 10.06
CA GLY A 29 -0.76 15.74 10.97
C GLY A 29 -1.71 16.75 10.29
N GLU A 30 -1.69 16.85 8.97
CA GLU A 30 -2.61 17.70 8.23
C GLU A 30 -3.86 16.89 7.83
N PRO A 31 -5.08 17.31 8.20
CA PRO A 31 -6.29 16.74 7.63
C PRO A 31 -6.28 17.03 6.12
N ALA A 32 -6.51 16.00 5.31
CA ALA A 32 -6.26 15.97 3.86
C ALA A 32 -4.78 16.09 3.44
N GLY A 33 -3.86 15.68 4.32
CA GLY A 33 -2.44 15.56 4.02
C GLY A 33 -2.18 14.61 2.84
N ARG A 34 -0.97 14.66 2.29
CA ARG A 34 -0.58 13.86 1.11
C ARG A 34 -0.84 12.37 1.30
N TYR A 35 -0.55 11.84 2.48
CA TYR A 35 -0.81 10.45 2.81
C TYR A 35 -2.30 10.12 2.79
N GLU A 36 -3.13 10.91 3.47
CA GLU A 36 -4.58 10.70 3.54
C GLU A 36 -5.21 10.78 2.15
N ARG A 37 -4.73 11.67 1.28
CA ARG A 37 -5.17 11.74 -0.12
C ARG A 37 -4.89 10.44 -0.87
N VAL A 38 -3.67 9.92 -0.80
CA VAL A 38 -3.28 8.66 -1.44
C VAL A 38 -4.13 7.50 -0.91
N ALA A 39 -4.33 7.43 0.41
CA ALA A 39 -5.15 6.42 1.05
C ALA A 39 -6.62 6.49 0.61
N ARG A 40 -7.20 7.69 0.59
CA ARG A 40 -8.58 7.93 0.16
C ARG A 40 -8.77 7.56 -1.31
N GLU A 41 -7.88 7.99 -2.20
CA GLU A 41 -7.96 7.67 -3.62
C GLU A 41 -7.88 6.16 -3.88
N CYS A 42 -7.00 5.46 -3.16
CA CYS A 42 -6.95 4.00 -3.20
C CYS A 42 -8.25 3.38 -2.68
N GLY A 43 -8.77 3.84 -1.53
CA GLY A 43 -10.03 3.32 -0.98
C GLY A 43 -11.23 3.52 -1.91
N GLU A 44 -11.34 4.69 -2.54
CA GLU A 44 -12.37 4.97 -3.54
C GLU A 44 -12.21 4.07 -4.78
N TRP A 45 -10.97 3.81 -5.20
CA TRP A 45 -10.69 2.88 -6.29
C TRP A 45 -11.06 1.45 -5.93
N VAL A 46 -10.74 0.97 -4.73
CA VAL A 46 -11.12 -0.37 -4.24
C VAL A 46 -12.64 -0.52 -4.24
N ALA A 47 -13.38 0.47 -3.74
CA ALA A 47 -14.85 0.42 -3.74
C ALA A 47 -15.42 0.32 -5.17
N ARG A 48 -14.80 0.99 -6.15
CA ARG A 48 -15.19 0.85 -7.57
C ARG A 48 -14.85 -0.54 -8.12
N ALA A 49 -13.65 -1.03 -7.83
CA ALA A 49 -13.20 -2.36 -8.25
C ALA A 49 -14.12 -3.47 -7.71
N GLU A 50 -14.47 -3.42 -6.43
CA GLU A 50 -15.45 -4.33 -5.81
C GLU A 50 -16.81 -4.27 -6.52
N GLY A 51 -17.28 -3.07 -6.86
CA GLY A 51 -18.53 -2.89 -7.60
C GLY A 51 -18.52 -3.61 -8.95
N VAL A 52 -17.41 -3.52 -9.71
CA VAL A 52 -17.23 -4.21 -10.99
C VAL A 52 -17.17 -5.73 -10.79
N LEU A 53 -16.35 -6.20 -9.85
CA LEU A 53 -16.20 -7.63 -9.55
C LEU A 53 -17.53 -8.27 -9.09
N LEU A 54 -18.33 -7.56 -8.30
CA LEU A 54 -19.67 -8.01 -7.88
C LEU A 54 -20.62 -8.12 -9.07
N ARG A 55 -20.60 -7.15 -10.00
CA ARG A 55 -21.40 -7.22 -11.23
C ARG A 55 -20.97 -8.39 -12.11
N GLN A 56 -19.67 -8.57 -12.32
CA GLN A 56 -19.11 -9.71 -13.06
C GLN A 56 -19.56 -11.04 -12.45
N LYS A 57 -19.42 -11.20 -11.12
CA LYS A 57 -19.86 -12.41 -10.41
C LYS A 57 -21.37 -12.66 -10.56
N LYS A 58 -22.19 -11.62 -10.45
CA LYS A 58 -23.66 -11.73 -10.60
C LYS A 58 -24.04 -12.15 -12.03
N ARG A 59 -23.34 -11.64 -13.05
CA ARG A 59 -23.56 -12.03 -14.46
C ARG A 59 -23.22 -13.49 -14.71
N LEU A 60 -22.07 -13.96 -14.23
CA LEU A 60 -21.68 -15.38 -14.34
C LEU A 60 -22.71 -16.31 -13.70
N GLN A 61 -23.30 -15.91 -12.57
CA GLN A 61 -24.36 -16.68 -11.92
C GLN A 61 -25.67 -16.69 -12.73
N GLN A 62 -26.02 -15.58 -13.38
CA GLN A 62 -27.21 -15.50 -14.23
C GLN A 62 -27.06 -16.34 -15.50
N GLN A 63 -25.91 -16.28 -16.17
CA GLN A 63 -25.64 -17.08 -17.36
C GLN A 63 -25.71 -18.58 -17.09
N GLN A 64 -25.28 -19.03 -15.91
CA GLN A 64 -25.42 -20.44 -15.52
C GLN A 64 -26.87 -20.87 -15.30
N GLN A 65 -27.80 -19.93 -15.06
CA GLN A 65 -29.21 -20.21 -14.83
C GLN A 65 -30.07 -20.04 -16.09
N THR A 66 -29.65 -19.20 -17.05
CA THR A 66 -30.35 -19.01 -18.32
C THR A 66 -29.78 -19.94 -19.39
N SER A 67 -30.57 -20.91 -19.87
CA SER A 67 -30.25 -21.65 -21.10
C SER A 67 -30.10 -20.69 -22.27
N PRO A 68 -29.17 -20.93 -23.21
CA PRO A 68 -28.95 -20.04 -24.35
C PRO A 68 -30.09 -20.20 -25.34
N THR A 69 -31.15 -19.41 -25.21
CA THR A 69 -32.13 -19.21 -26.29
C THR A 69 -31.52 -18.25 -27.29
N ASN A 70 -30.99 -18.82 -28.36
CA ASN A 70 -30.09 -18.22 -29.34
C ASN A 70 -30.84 -17.43 -30.42
N ASP A 71 -31.67 -16.47 -30.03
CA ASP A 71 -32.50 -15.64 -30.93
C ASP A 71 -32.13 -14.14 -30.85
N LEU A 72 -30.88 -13.79 -30.52
CA LEU A 72 -30.40 -12.40 -30.54
C LEU A 72 -29.73 -12.09 -31.88
N ASP A 73 -30.10 -10.96 -32.48
CA ASP A 73 -29.43 -10.44 -33.66
C ASP A 73 -27.95 -10.11 -33.36
N GLN A 74 -27.10 -10.14 -34.39
CA GLN A 74 -25.63 -10.03 -34.25
C GLN A 74 -25.19 -8.72 -33.58
N ASP A 75 -25.93 -7.63 -33.79
CA ASP A 75 -25.69 -6.34 -33.14
C ASP A 75 -26.08 -6.32 -31.66
N GLU A 76 -27.17 -7.01 -31.28
CA GLU A 76 -27.57 -7.17 -29.87
C GLU A 76 -26.61 -8.09 -29.12
N ALA A 77 -26.13 -9.15 -29.77
CA ALA A 77 -25.10 -10.03 -29.21
C ALA A 77 -23.77 -9.28 -28.99
N ALA A 78 -23.36 -8.43 -29.93
CA ALA A 78 -22.15 -7.61 -29.79
C ALA A 78 -22.28 -6.56 -28.69
N ALA A 79 -23.44 -5.89 -28.58
CA ALA A 79 -23.71 -4.94 -27.50
C ALA A 79 -23.76 -5.62 -26.12
N ALA A 80 -24.35 -6.82 -26.03
CA ALA A 80 -24.36 -7.63 -24.82
C ALA A 80 -22.95 -8.05 -24.40
N ALA A 81 -22.11 -8.50 -25.33
CA ALA A 81 -20.72 -8.87 -25.07
C ALA A 81 -19.84 -7.67 -24.66
N ALA A 82 -20.05 -6.49 -25.27
CA ALA A 82 -19.35 -5.27 -24.88
C ALA A 82 -19.75 -4.79 -23.48
N ALA A 83 -21.04 -4.91 -23.13
CA ALA A 83 -21.51 -4.66 -21.76
C ALA A 83 -20.97 -5.69 -20.75
N GLU A 84 -20.60 -6.88 -21.23
CA GLU A 84 -19.98 -7.94 -20.44
C GLU A 84 -18.53 -7.60 -20.07
N LEU A 85 -17.77 -7.00 -21.00
CA LEU A 85 -16.36 -6.57 -20.90
C LEU A 85 -16.08 -5.35 -19.99
N GLU A 86 -16.84 -5.17 -18.92
CA GLU A 86 -16.59 -4.08 -17.97
C GLU A 86 -15.29 -4.35 -17.18
N LEU A 87 -14.21 -3.66 -17.57
CA LEU A 87 -12.91 -3.68 -16.92
C LEU A 87 -12.83 -2.66 -15.77
N ILE A 88 -12.01 -2.98 -14.78
CA ILE A 88 -11.68 -2.14 -13.64
C ILE A 88 -10.73 -1.03 -14.12
N PRO A 89 -11.13 0.25 -14.02
CA PRO A 89 -10.25 1.34 -14.39
C PRO A 89 -8.97 1.32 -13.55
N PRO A 90 -7.78 1.51 -14.12
CA PRO A 90 -6.54 1.56 -13.34
C PRO A 90 -6.50 2.80 -12.43
N LEU A 91 -5.72 2.72 -11.35
CA LEU A 91 -5.33 3.89 -10.57
C LEU A 91 -4.56 4.88 -11.47
N PRO A 92 -4.73 6.21 -11.27
CA PRO A 92 -4.05 7.20 -12.09
C PRO A 92 -2.52 7.12 -11.89
N PRO A 93 -1.70 7.35 -12.92
CA PRO A 93 -0.24 7.32 -12.80
C PRO A 93 0.30 8.26 -11.71
N ALA A 94 -0.33 9.43 -11.53
CA ALA A 94 0.03 10.39 -10.49
C ALA A 94 -0.07 9.80 -9.07
N TRP A 95 -1.04 8.92 -8.82
CA TRP A 95 -1.17 8.24 -7.53
C TRP A 95 0.04 7.34 -7.25
N HIS A 96 0.52 6.61 -8.27
CA HIS A 96 1.70 5.74 -8.13
C HIS A 96 2.97 6.54 -7.84
N GLU A 97 3.15 7.69 -8.50
CA GLU A 97 4.28 8.57 -8.26
C GLU A 97 4.27 9.14 -6.84
N GLU A 98 3.10 9.57 -6.36
CA GLU A 98 2.92 10.12 -5.02
C GLU A 98 3.11 9.04 -3.94
N ALA A 99 2.51 7.85 -4.12
CA ALA A 99 2.70 6.71 -3.24
C ALA A 99 4.19 6.29 -3.14
N ALA A 100 4.90 6.23 -4.28
CA ALA A 100 6.32 5.91 -4.33
C ALA A 100 7.20 7.01 -3.70
N HIS A 101 6.80 8.28 -3.82
CA HIS A 101 7.47 9.38 -3.14
C HIS A 101 7.30 9.27 -1.61
N LEU A 102 6.08 9.03 -1.14
CA LEU A 102 5.78 8.83 0.28
C LEU A 102 6.53 7.62 0.85
N ALA A 103 6.51 6.47 0.15
CA ALA A 103 7.21 5.26 0.59
C ALA A 103 8.71 5.50 0.79
N ARG A 104 9.37 6.17 -0.16
CA ARG A 104 10.80 6.54 -0.04
C ARG A 104 11.06 7.46 1.15
N ARG A 105 10.24 8.50 1.30
CA ARG A 105 10.40 9.47 2.40
C ARG A 105 10.18 8.83 3.77
N LEU A 106 9.16 7.97 3.89
CA LEU A 106 8.89 7.21 5.11
C LEU A 106 10.01 6.22 5.43
N ASP A 107 10.60 5.57 4.40
CA ASP A 107 11.75 4.69 4.62
C ASP A 107 13.00 5.45 5.09
N ASP A 108 13.25 6.65 4.55
CA ASP A 108 14.33 7.53 5.02
C ASP A 108 14.15 7.89 6.49
N TRP A 109 12.94 8.28 6.90
CA TRP A 109 12.63 8.54 8.31
C TRP A 109 12.73 7.29 9.18
N ARG A 110 12.33 6.11 8.68
CA ARG A 110 12.51 4.83 9.38
C ARG A 110 13.97 4.55 9.66
N ARG A 111 14.87 4.82 8.71
CA ARG A 111 16.33 4.68 8.89
C ARG A 111 16.87 5.67 9.92
N LYS A 112 16.50 6.95 9.81
CA LYS A 112 16.88 8.01 10.78
C LYS A 112 16.40 7.68 12.20
N LEU A 113 15.17 7.23 12.37
CA LEU A 113 14.60 6.81 13.66
C LEU A 113 15.30 5.60 14.28
N ARG A 114 15.87 4.72 13.43
CA ARG A 114 16.68 3.58 13.88
C ARG A 114 18.05 4.05 14.36
N GLU A 115 18.67 4.99 13.67
CA GLU A 115 19.94 5.61 14.07
C GLU A 115 19.80 6.34 15.42
N LEU A 116 18.74 7.13 15.59
CA LEU A 116 18.43 7.79 16.87
C LEU A 116 18.15 6.79 18.02
N GLY A 117 17.73 5.57 17.72
CA GLY A 117 17.44 4.51 18.70
C GLY A 117 18.65 3.68 19.14
N GLN A 118 19.77 3.76 18.42
CA GLN A 118 21.02 3.06 18.77
C GLN A 118 21.86 3.81 19.80
N LEU A 119 21.30 4.84 20.45
CA LEU A 119 21.99 5.52 21.53
C LEU A 119 22.40 4.46 22.57
N PRO A 120 23.71 4.29 22.87
CA PRO A 120 24.09 3.47 24.00
C PRO A 120 23.36 4.09 25.18
N SER A 121 22.41 3.35 25.76
CA SER A 121 21.71 3.77 26.96
C SER A 121 22.80 3.95 28.00
N SER A 122 23.23 5.19 28.21
CA SER A 122 24.26 5.58 29.16
C SER A 122 23.77 5.46 30.61
N SER A 123 22.86 4.50 30.86
CA SER A 123 22.31 4.14 32.15
C SER A 123 22.64 2.70 32.54
N SER A 124 23.55 2.03 31.86
CA SER A 124 24.29 0.92 32.48
C SER A 124 25.41 1.50 33.33
N THR A 125 25.04 2.20 34.41
CA THR A 125 25.85 2.15 35.63
C THR A 125 25.74 0.71 36.11
N THR A 126 26.63 -0.13 35.57
CA THR A 126 26.89 -1.48 36.08
C THR A 126 27.12 -1.35 37.58
N GLY A 127 26.18 -1.92 38.32
CA GLY A 127 26.12 -1.84 39.76
C GLY A 127 27.33 -2.50 40.39
N THR A 128 27.82 -1.85 41.43
CA THR A 128 28.36 -2.53 42.60
C THR A 128 27.24 -3.42 43.14
N PRO A 129 27.41 -4.76 43.19
CA PRO A 129 26.50 -5.58 43.96
C PRO A 129 26.90 -5.42 45.43
N ASP A 130 25.92 -5.14 46.28
CA ASP A 130 25.71 -5.82 47.56
C ASP A 130 25.04 -4.87 48.56
N LYS A 131 23.73 -5.00 48.69
CA LYS A 131 23.08 -5.27 49.98
C LYS A 131 21.59 -5.55 49.78
N ALA A 132 21.23 -6.76 50.17
CA ALA A 132 19.86 -7.17 50.42
C ALA A 132 19.23 -6.32 51.54
N ASP A 133 17.90 -6.18 51.45
CA ASP A 133 16.91 -5.93 52.51
C ASP A 133 16.00 -4.74 52.16
N GLY A 134 14.71 -5.02 51.92
CA GLY A 134 13.73 -3.97 51.72
C GLY A 134 12.48 -4.42 50.98
N ASP A 135 11.58 -5.04 51.73
CA ASP A 135 10.18 -5.26 51.45
C ASP A 135 9.44 -3.98 50.96
N GLY A 136 8.50 -4.17 50.03
CA GLY A 136 7.51 -3.18 49.60
C GLY A 136 7.98 -2.08 48.64
N ASN A 137 7.49 -2.10 47.40
CA ASN A 137 6.74 -0.99 46.79
C ASN A 137 6.37 -1.35 45.33
N GLY A 138 5.15 -0.98 44.92
CA GLY A 138 4.59 -1.24 43.61
C GLY A 138 5.55 -0.85 42.48
N GLY A 139 5.66 -1.73 41.49
CA GLY A 139 6.45 -1.52 40.29
C GLY A 139 6.01 -0.26 39.55
N THR A 140 6.64 0.87 39.88
CA THR A 140 6.73 2.02 39.01
C THR A 140 7.61 1.59 37.85
N ARG A 141 6.97 1.04 36.81
CA ARG A 141 7.55 0.91 35.47
C ARG A 141 8.28 2.23 35.20
N PRO A 142 9.59 2.23 34.90
CA PRO A 142 10.32 3.46 34.70
C PRO A 142 9.56 4.29 33.66
N GLU A 143 9.03 5.42 34.11
CA GLU A 143 8.33 6.41 33.28
C GLU A 143 9.26 6.70 32.11
N GLN A 144 8.89 6.21 30.91
CA GLN A 144 9.73 6.41 29.74
C GLN A 144 9.89 7.92 29.54
N PRO A 145 11.13 8.42 29.32
CA PRO A 145 11.34 9.83 29.06
C PRO A 145 10.46 10.25 27.89
N SER A 146 9.86 11.44 27.97
CA SER A 146 8.85 11.93 27.00
C SER A 146 9.33 11.82 25.55
N LEU A 147 10.61 12.10 25.29
CA LEU A 147 11.26 11.92 24.00
C LEU A 147 11.22 10.46 23.50
N ALA A 148 11.52 9.50 24.38
CA ALA A 148 11.47 8.08 24.00
C ALA A 148 10.05 7.65 23.63
N ARG A 149 9.04 8.17 24.33
CA ARG A 149 7.63 7.93 24.00
C ARG A 149 7.25 8.54 22.65
N ILE A 150 7.67 9.78 22.36
CA ILE A 150 7.43 10.45 21.08
C ILE A 150 8.11 9.68 19.94
N LEU A 151 9.38 9.32 20.10
CA LEU A 151 10.13 8.54 19.11
C LEU A 151 9.52 7.16 18.86
N ALA A 152 9.00 6.50 19.91
CA ALA A 152 8.24 5.26 19.76
C ALA A 152 6.96 5.48 18.94
N GLY A 153 6.23 6.57 19.21
CA GLY A 153 5.06 6.98 18.43
C GLY A 153 5.39 7.24 16.96
N CYS A 154 6.44 8.02 16.67
CA CYS A 154 6.90 8.27 15.30
C CYS A 154 7.28 6.98 14.57
N ARG A 155 7.97 6.03 15.25
CA ARG A 155 8.31 4.73 14.67
C ARG A 155 7.07 3.91 14.33
N ALA A 156 6.14 3.82 15.27
CA ALA A 156 4.89 3.09 15.06
C ALA A 156 4.08 3.69 13.90
N LEU A 157 3.99 5.01 13.84
CA LEU A 157 3.27 5.72 12.78
C LEU A 157 3.92 5.55 11.41
N VAL A 158 5.24 5.76 11.29
CA VAL A 158 5.97 5.53 10.02
C VAL A 158 5.86 4.07 9.57
N HIS A 159 5.95 3.12 10.51
CA HIS A 159 5.79 1.71 10.20
C HIS A 159 4.37 1.39 9.72
N GLY A 160 3.35 1.93 10.38
CA GLY A 160 1.95 1.79 9.98
C GLY A 160 1.69 2.33 8.58
N MET A 161 2.15 3.56 8.29
CA MET A 161 2.00 4.16 6.96
C MET A 161 2.69 3.35 5.85
N LEU A 162 3.89 2.83 6.11
CA LEU A 162 4.58 1.95 5.15
C LEU A 162 3.84 0.63 4.93
N ALA A 163 3.30 0.03 6.00
CA ALA A 163 2.54 -1.22 5.91
C ALA A 163 1.22 -1.02 5.15
N GLU A 164 0.55 0.12 5.34
CA GLU A 164 -0.68 0.45 4.62
C GLU A 164 -0.39 0.65 3.12
N LEU A 165 0.66 1.40 2.75
CA LEU A 165 1.05 1.59 1.35
C LEU A 165 1.38 0.25 0.64
N ASP A 166 2.09 -0.66 1.32
CA ASP A 166 2.36 -2.00 0.80
C ASP A 166 1.06 -2.82 0.62
N THR A 167 0.14 -2.69 1.56
CA THR A 167 -1.19 -3.32 1.49
C THR A 167 -1.99 -2.78 0.29
N MET A 168 -1.98 -1.46 0.05
CA MET A 168 -2.64 -0.84 -1.11
C MET A 168 -2.08 -1.38 -2.43
N GLU A 169 -0.74 -1.48 -2.53
CA GLU A 169 -0.09 -2.05 -3.71
C GLU A 169 -0.44 -3.53 -3.90
N GLN A 170 -0.52 -4.29 -2.81
CA GLN A 170 -0.92 -5.70 -2.85
C GLN A 170 -2.37 -5.86 -3.34
N ILE A 171 -3.30 -5.08 -2.81
CA ILE A 171 -4.70 -5.09 -3.26
C ILE A 171 -4.77 -4.77 -4.76
N GLN A 172 -3.99 -3.80 -5.24
CA GLN A 172 -3.96 -3.47 -6.65
C GLN A 172 -3.51 -4.66 -7.52
N ARG A 173 -2.44 -5.36 -7.13
CA ARG A 173 -1.96 -6.56 -7.84
C ARG A 173 -2.99 -7.67 -7.83
N ASP A 174 -3.66 -7.89 -6.70
CA ASP A 174 -4.66 -8.95 -6.55
C ASP A 174 -5.90 -8.70 -7.41
N VAL A 175 -6.36 -7.44 -7.47
CA VAL A 175 -7.45 -7.02 -8.35
C VAL A 175 -7.05 -7.20 -9.82
N ALA A 176 -5.86 -6.77 -10.22
CA ALA A 176 -5.37 -6.94 -11.58
C ALA A 176 -5.22 -8.42 -11.98
N ALA A 177 -4.77 -9.26 -11.05
CA ALA A 177 -4.69 -10.71 -11.27
C ALA A 177 -6.09 -11.34 -11.43
N THR A 178 -7.05 -10.92 -10.61
CA THR A 178 -8.45 -11.37 -10.68
C THR A 178 -9.07 -10.97 -12.01
N GLU A 179 -8.90 -9.72 -12.43
CA GLU A 179 -9.37 -9.23 -13.72
C GLU A 179 -8.73 -9.98 -14.89
N MET A 180 -7.41 -10.22 -14.85
CA MET A 180 -6.71 -10.99 -15.89
C MET A 180 -7.25 -12.41 -16.02
N LEU A 181 -7.58 -13.07 -14.90
CA LEU A 181 -8.21 -14.38 -14.91
C LEU A 181 -9.60 -14.32 -15.53
N TRP A 182 -10.40 -13.31 -15.19
CA TRP A 182 -11.72 -13.10 -15.76
C TRP A 182 -11.66 -12.83 -17.27
N VAL A 183 -10.74 -11.97 -17.75
CA VAL A 183 -10.54 -11.73 -19.19
C VAL A 183 -10.15 -13.03 -19.92
N ARG A 184 -9.25 -13.84 -19.33
CA ARG A 184 -8.87 -15.14 -19.92
C ARG A 184 -10.04 -16.11 -19.97
N ASP A 185 -10.89 -16.11 -18.94
CA ASP A 185 -12.09 -16.93 -18.87
C ASP A 185 -13.11 -16.52 -19.94
N MET A 186 -13.38 -15.21 -20.08
CA MET A 186 -14.25 -14.67 -21.12
C MET A 186 -13.74 -14.96 -22.53
N ASN A 187 -12.43 -14.81 -22.75
CA ASN A 187 -11.81 -15.17 -24.03
C ASN A 187 -11.95 -16.66 -24.37
N ARG A 188 -11.97 -17.55 -23.36
CA ARG A 188 -12.17 -18.99 -23.53
C ARG A 188 -13.63 -19.34 -23.82
N HIS A 189 -14.58 -18.64 -23.20
CA HIS A 189 -16.00 -18.96 -23.27
C HIS A 189 -16.77 -18.26 -24.39
N GLY A 190 -16.20 -17.27 -25.08
CA GLY A 190 -16.74 -16.83 -26.37
C GLY A 190 -16.74 -15.33 -26.65
N LEU A 191 -15.57 -14.80 -27.01
CA LEU A 191 -15.43 -13.96 -28.22
C LEU A 191 -14.67 -14.69 -29.34
N GLY A 192 -14.21 -15.91 -29.06
CA GLY A 192 -13.61 -16.83 -30.02
C GLY A 192 -14.56 -17.98 -30.31
N GLY A 193 -15.52 -17.74 -31.20
CA GLY A 193 -16.17 -18.85 -31.89
C GLY A 193 -15.09 -19.72 -32.53
N THR A 194 -15.07 -20.99 -32.17
CA THR A 194 -14.16 -21.98 -32.74
C THR A 194 -14.41 -22.12 -34.24
N ASP A 195 -13.38 -21.80 -35.01
CA ASP A 195 -12.92 -22.53 -36.19
C ASP A 195 -13.90 -22.68 -37.37
N GLU A 196 -13.96 -21.65 -38.21
CA GLU A 196 -13.73 -21.78 -39.66
C GLU A 196 -13.57 -20.36 -40.25
N GLY A 197 -12.32 -19.91 -40.41
CA GLY A 197 -12.01 -18.69 -41.19
C GLY A 197 -11.72 -17.41 -40.42
N ALA A 198 -11.48 -17.46 -39.11
CA ALA A 198 -10.99 -16.29 -38.37
C ALA A 198 -9.56 -15.98 -38.81
N ALA A 199 -9.45 -15.08 -39.79
CA ALA A 199 -8.19 -14.45 -40.17
C ALA A 199 -7.50 -13.98 -38.89
N ARG A 200 -6.30 -14.52 -38.65
CA ARG A 200 -5.36 -14.06 -37.63
C ARG A 200 -5.48 -12.55 -37.51
N ALA A 201 -5.91 -12.08 -36.35
CA ALA A 201 -5.72 -10.70 -35.91
C ALA A 201 -4.20 -10.45 -35.84
N GLY A 202 -3.62 -10.16 -36.99
CA GLY A 202 -2.23 -9.88 -37.23
C GLY A 202 -2.19 -8.69 -38.15
N ALA A 203 -1.81 -7.54 -37.59
CA ALA A 203 -1.44 -6.32 -38.29
C ALA A 203 -2.52 -5.67 -39.18
N ILE A 204 -3.32 -4.78 -38.59
CA ILE A 204 -3.88 -3.62 -39.29
C ILE A 204 -3.40 -2.35 -38.58
N TRP A 205 -2.07 -2.14 -38.58
CA TRP A 205 -1.46 -0.86 -38.23
C TRP A 205 -0.38 -0.50 -39.24
N ARG A 206 -0.64 -0.63 -40.54
CA ARG A 206 0.05 0.13 -41.61
C ARG A 206 -0.83 0.19 -42.86
N ALA A 207 -1.55 1.30 -43.03
CA ALA A 207 -1.71 2.06 -44.28
C ALA A 207 -2.93 2.97 -44.15
N LEU A 208 -2.69 4.23 -43.82
CA LEU A 208 -2.92 5.39 -44.69
C LEU A 208 -2.25 6.61 -44.06
#